data_AF-A0A950PTV5-F1
#
_entry.id   AF-A0A950PTV5-F1
#
_cell.length_a   1.000
_cell.length_b   1.000
_cell.length_c   1.000
_cell.angle_alpha   90.00
_cell.angle_beta   90.00
_cell.angle_gamma   90.00
#
_symmetry.space_group_name_H-M   'P 1'
#
loop_
_entity.id
_entity.type
_entity.pdbx_description
1 polymer ?
#
loop_
_entity_poly.entity_id
_entity_poly.type
_entity_poly.pdbx_seq_one_letter_code
_entity_poly.pdbx_strand_id
1 'polypeptide(L)'
;MLHETEAGRIQQLLPERHRRMSANPFAFYRGGAALMAADLATWPVTGLHVQLGGDAHLLNFGGYATPERNLTFDVNDFDETLPGPWEWDVARLCASAPLAASSRSFGKRVGEEAAYQAAASYRTHMHELAAYSPLQIWYSHVDVRGMLARELTSPQYATHVKPTQEHEDVARSTIHKYRETLMPHVRMLLDRYHPVEFFEHPVGVGSIGLLTVVAHCEAREGESL
;
A
#
# COMPACT_ATOMS: atom_id res chain seq x y z
N MET A 1 -12.74 -6.01 18.09
CA MET A 1 -12.18 -5.58 16.79
C MET A 1 -10.99 -4.64 16.89
N LEU A 2 -11.10 -3.35 17.24
CA LEU A 2 -9.88 -2.49 17.27
C LEU A 2 -8.81 -3.01 18.25
N HIS A 3 -9.19 -3.42 19.46
CA HIS A 3 -8.27 -4.06 20.40
C HIS A 3 -7.74 -5.43 19.95
N GLU A 4 -8.47 -6.15 19.10
CA GLU A 4 -7.97 -7.41 18.52
C GLU A 4 -6.84 -7.14 17.54
N THR A 5 -6.88 -6.03 16.78
CA THR A 5 -5.77 -5.59 15.90
C THR A 5 -4.50 -5.16 16.65
N GLU A 6 -4.58 -5.06 17.98
CA GLU A 6 -3.46 -4.67 18.85
C GLU A 6 -2.71 -5.89 19.40
N ALA A 7 -3.24 -7.10 19.20
CA ALA A 7 -2.57 -8.33 19.55
C ALA A 7 -1.24 -8.46 18.79
N GLY A 8 -0.15 -8.73 19.51
CA GLY A 8 1.19 -8.85 18.94
C GLY A 8 1.92 -7.53 18.66
N ARG A 9 1.28 -6.37 18.86
CA ARG A 9 1.95 -5.06 18.71
C ARG A 9 2.81 -4.73 19.93
N ILE A 10 3.85 -3.92 19.70
CA ILE A 10 4.71 -3.37 20.75
C ILE A 10 3.87 -2.48 21.68
N GLN A 11 3.63 -2.96 22.90
CA GLN A 11 2.69 -2.35 23.86
C GLN A 11 3.00 -0.90 24.18
N GLN A 12 4.29 -0.53 24.25
CA GLN A 12 4.75 0.83 24.54
C GLN A 12 4.34 1.84 23.46
N LEU A 13 4.03 1.39 22.24
CA LEU A 13 3.66 2.25 21.11
C LEU A 13 2.14 2.35 20.91
N LEU A 14 1.33 1.57 21.64
CA LEU A 14 -0.14 1.63 21.54
C LEU A 14 -0.72 3.01 21.88
N PRO A 15 -0.27 3.72 22.95
CA PRO A 15 -0.78 5.06 23.24
C PRO A 15 -0.53 6.05 22.10
N GLU A 16 0.64 5.95 21.45
CA GLU A 16 0.98 6.80 20.31
C GLU A 16 0.11 6.48 19.09
N ARG A 17 -0.16 5.20 18.82
CA ARG A 17 -1.11 4.77 17.78
C ARG A 17 -2.48 5.37 18.02
N HIS A 18 -3.04 5.21 19.22
CA HIS A 18 -4.36 5.76 19.58
C HIS A 18 -4.39 7.27 19.43
N ARG A 19 -3.35 7.97 19.89
CA ARG A 19 -3.23 9.43 19.76
C ARG A 19 -3.22 9.89 18.30
N ARG A 20 -2.50 9.18 17.41
CA ARG A 20 -2.48 9.52 15.98
C ARG A 20 -3.79 9.20 15.29
N MET A 21 -4.40 8.06 15.61
CA MET A 21 -5.72 7.68 15.07
C MET A 21 -6.82 8.65 15.50
N SER A 22 -6.77 9.17 16.74
CA SER A 22 -7.76 10.13 17.25
C SER A 22 -7.64 11.54 16.66
N ALA A 23 -6.64 11.81 15.81
CA ALA A 23 -6.37 13.15 15.30
C ALA A 23 -7.52 13.70 14.44
N ASN A 24 -8.14 12.87 13.61
CA ASN A 24 -9.32 13.19 12.80
C ASN A 24 -9.92 11.90 12.18
N PRO A 25 -11.15 11.95 11.60
CA PRO A 25 -11.78 10.76 11.01
C PRO A 25 -10.96 10.07 9.91
N PHE A 26 -10.20 10.83 9.12
CA PHE A 26 -9.35 10.26 8.08
C PHE A 26 -8.16 9.50 8.69
N ALA A 27 -7.52 10.02 9.74
CA ALA A 27 -6.46 9.32 10.47
C ALA A 27 -6.96 8.04 11.14
N PHE A 28 -8.17 8.07 11.72
CA PHE A 28 -8.81 6.88 12.27
C PHE A 28 -9.08 5.83 11.19
N TYR A 29 -9.64 6.26 10.06
CA TYR A 29 -9.95 5.40 8.93
C TYR A 29 -8.72 4.65 8.42
N ARG A 30 -7.60 5.35 8.24
CA ARG A 30 -6.31 4.75 7.85
C ARG A 30 -5.82 3.71 8.86
N GLY A 31 -5.88 4.01 10.15
CA GLY A 31 -5.45 3.05 11.19
C GLY A 31 -6.42 1.89 11.48
N GLY A 32 -7.55 1.83 10.77
CA GLY A 32 -8.68 0.93 11.04
C GLY A 32 -9.00 -0.03 9.89
N ALA A 33 -8.01 -0.50 9.12
CA ALA A 33 -8.20 -1.41 7.99
C ALA A 33 -9.12 -2.61 8.29
N ALA A 34 -8.85 -3.32 9.39
CA ALA A 34 -9.65 -4.48 9.81
C ALA A 34 -11.13 -4.16 10.10
N LEU A 35 -11.45 -2.94 10.55
CA LEU A 35 -12.85 -2.54 10.79
C LEU A 35 -13.62 -2.49 9.48
N MET A 36 -12.99 -1.92 8.45
CA MET A 36 -13.61 -1.81 7.13
C MET A 36 -13.70 -3.15 6.42
N ALA A 37 -12.70 -4.02 6.57
CA ALA A 37 -12.77 -5.40 6.09
C ALA A 37 -13.99 -6.14 6.70
N ALA A 38 -14.27 -5.93 7.99
CA ALA A 38 -15.46 -6.50 8.62
C ALA A 38 -16.77 -5.91 8.08
N ASP A 39 -16.82 -4.60 7.81
CA ASP A 39 -17.99 -3.97 7.19
C ASP A 39 -18.24 -4.52 5.78
N LEU A 40 -17.17 -4.72 5.00
CA LEU A 40 -17.20 -5.24 3.64
C LEU A 40 -17.42 -6.76 3.56
N ALA A 41 -17.21 -7.50 4.64
CA ALA A 41 -17.34 -8.97 4.64
C ALA A 41 -18.73 -9.46 4.19
N THR A 42 -19.74 -8.60 4.29
CA THR A 42 -21.13 -8.90 3.89
C THR A 42 -21.52 -8.34 2.53
N TRP A 43 -20.64 -7.60 1.85
CA TRP A 43 -20.94 -7.02 0.55
C TRP A 43 -21.05 -8.10 -0.55
N PRO A 44 -21.88 -7.84 -1.57
CA PRO A 44 -21.83 -8.64 -2.79
C PRO A 44 -20.46 -8.46 -3.46
N VAL A 45 -19.85 -9.58 -3.86
CA VAL A 45 -18.56 -9.61 -4.55
C VAL A 45 -18.69 -10.39 -5.85
N THR A 46 -17.85 -10.06 -6.83
CA THR A 46 -17.79 -10.74 -8.13
C THR A 46 -17.21 -12.15 -8.04
N GLY A 47 -16.57 -12.50 -6.91
CA GLY A 47 -15.81 -13.74 -6.73
C GLY A 47 -14.40 -13.69 -7.32
N LEU A 48 -13.99 -12.55 -7.89
CA LEU A 48 -12.62 -12.34 -8.37
C LEU A 48 -11.71 -11.96 -7.21
N HIS A 49 -10.85 -12.89 -6.82
CA HIS A 49 -9.90 -12.68 -5.73
C HIS A 49 -8.53 -12.26 -6.27
N VAL A 50 -7.93 -11.26 -5.63
CA VAL A 50 -6.59 -10.75 -5.90
C VAL A 50 -5.80 -10.69 -4.60
N GLN A 51 -4.49 -10.47 -4.70
CA GLN A 51 -3.71 -10.04 -3.55
C GLN A 51 -4.03 -8.57 -3.30
N LEU A 52 -4.78 -8.27 -2.23
CA LEU A 52 -5.16 -6.90 -1.88
C LEU A 52 -3.98 -6.14 -1.28
N GLY A 53 -3.99 -4.82 -1.42
CA GLY A 53 -3.21 -3.93 -0.57
C GLY A 53 -3.74 -3.93 0.87
N GLY A 54 -5.06 -4.05 1.05
CA GLY A 54 -5.73 -4.19 2.35
C GLY A 54 -5.91 -2.88 3.10
N ASP A 55 -5.04 -1.90 2.88
CA ASP A 55 -5.15 -0.53 3.41
C ASP A 55 -5.22 0.56 2.32
N ALA A 56 -5.82 0.28 1.16
CA ALA A 56 -5.89 1.27 0.08
C ALA A 56 -6.63 2.57 0.46
N HIS A 57 -5.91 3.70 0.52
CA HIS A 57 -6.43 5.04 0.80
C HIS A 57 -5.61 6.13 0.09
N LEU A 58 -6.12 7.37 -0.05
CA LEU A 58 -5.43 8.45 -0.80
C LEU A 58 -3.97 8.70 -0.41
N LEU A 59 -3.60 8.52 0.87
CA LEU A 59 -2.22 8.69 1.33
C LEU A 59 -1.29 7.48 1.12
N ASN A 60 -1.77 6.37 0.53
CA ASN A 60 -0.88 5.30 0.04
C ASN A 60 -0.28 5.70 -1.30
N PHE A 61 -0.93 6.61 -2.03
CA PHE A 61 -0.52 7.03 -3.36
C PHE A 61 0.41 8.23 -3.25
N GLY A 62 1.59 8.13 -3.87
CA GLY A 62 2.62 9.17 -3.77
C GLY A 62 3.57 9.16 -4.95
N GLY A 63 4.29 10.28 -5.11
CA GLY A 63 5.40 10.38 -6.04
C GLY A 63 6.71 9.93 -5.40
N TYR A 64 7.35 8.91 -5.94
CA TYR A 64 8.63 8.38 -5.50
C TYR A 64 9.72 8.70 -6.52
N ALA A 65 10.84 9.23 -6.01
CA ALA A 65 12.03 9.43 -6.80
C ALA A 65 12.74 8.08 -6.99
N THR A 66 12.97 7.69 -8.25
CA THR A 66 13.79 6.52 -8.56
C THR A 66 15.28 6.88 -8.58
N PRO A 67 16.20 5.93 -8.38
CA PRO A 67 17.65 6.16 -8.48
C PRO A 67 18.07 6.80 -9.82
N GLU A 68 17.33 6.52 -10.90
CA GLU A 68 17.53 7.07 -12.24
C GLU A 68 17.00 8.51 -12.39
N ARG A 69 16.60 9.16 -11.28
CA ARG A 69 16.02 10.52 -11.25
C ARG A 69 14.68 10.64 -11.98
N ASN A 70 13.90 9.57 -12.02
CA ASN A 70 12.53 9.61 -12.48
C ASN A 70 11.57 9.82 -11.31
N LEU A 71 10.40 10.41 -11.59
CA LEU A 71 9.29 10.43 -10.66
C LEU A 71 8.31 9.33 -11.07
N THR A 72 8.06 8.40 -10.16
CA THR A 72 7.09 7.33 -10.33
C THR A 72 5.93 7.56 -9.37
N PHE A 73 4.70 7.36 -9.82
CA PHE A 73 3.53 7.39 -8.93
C PHE A 73 3.17 5.96 -8.60
N ASP A 74 3.19 5.64 -7.32
CA ASP A 74 2.97 4.27 -6.87
C ASP A 74 2.15 4.21 -5.59
N VAL A 75 1.75 3.00 -5.21
CA VAL A 75 1.08 2.66 -3.96
C VAL A 75 2.11 2.16 -2.97
N ASN A 76 2.05 2.66 -1.75
CA ASN A 76 2.87 2.21 -0.62
C ASN A 76 2.02 1.52 0.46
N ASP A 77 2.72 0.94 1.45
CA ASP A 77 2.15 0.40 2.70
C ASP A 77 1.30 -0.85 2.44
N PHE A 78 1.99 -2.00 2.38
CA PHE A 78 1.41 -3.33 2.07
C PHE A 78 1.30 -4.23 3.31
N ASP A 79 1.27 -3.61 4.48
CA ASP A 79 1.37 -4.27 5.77
C ASP A 79 0.11 -5.12 6.08
N GLU A 80 -1.00 -4.79 5.42
CA GLU A 80 -2.31 -5.44 5.52
C GLU A 80 -2.63 -6.31 4.29
N THR A 81 -1.60 -6.70 3.51
CA THR A 81 -1.80 -7.43 2.25
C THR A 81 -2.31 -8.85 2.46
N LEU A 82 -3.50 -9.15 1.92
CA LEU A 82 -4.17 -10.45 2.04
C LEU A 82 -4.92 -10.81 0.75
N PRO A 83 -5.07 -12.11 0.41
CA PRO A 83 -5.96 -12.52 -0.66
C PRO A 83 -7.42 -12.15 -0.36
N GLY A 84 -8.10 -11.50 -1.29
CA GLY A 84 -9.50 -11.11 -1.11
C GLY A 84 -10.14 -10.48 -2.35
N PRO A 85 -11.42 -10.07 -2.25
CA PRO A 85 -12.16 -9.47 -3.35
C PRO A 85 -11.60 -8.10 -3.72
N TRP A 86 -11.28 -7.88 -5.00
CA TRP A 86 -10.66 -6.62 -5.48
C TRP A 86 -11.50 -5.37 -5.15
N GLU A 87 -12.82 -5.55 -5.00
CA GLU A 87 -13.77 -4.48 -4.68
C GLU A 87 -13.42 -3.81 -3.36
N TRP A 88 -12.74 -4.53 -2.44
CA TRP A 88 -12.44 -4.03 -1.11
C TRP A 88 -11.46 -2.87 -1.14
N ASP A 89 -10.35 -2.99 -1.86
CA ASP A 89 -9.38 -1.90 -2.00
C ASP A 89 -9.98 -0.69 -2.72
N VAL A 90 -10.79 -0.92 -3.77
CA VAL A 90 -11.42 0.18 -4.51
C VAL A 90 -12.45 0.90 -3.66
N ALA A 91 -13.29 0.17 -2.92
CA ALA A 91 -14.24 0.75 -1.99
C ALA A 91 -13.50 1.54 -0.90
N ARG A 92 -12.38 1.00 -0.40
CA ARG A 92 -11.59 1.63 0.64
C ARG A 92 -10.98 2.94 0.16
N LEU A 93 -10.41 2.93 -1.04
CA LEU A 93 -9.85 4.12 -1.68
C LEU A 93 -10.92 5.19 -1.88
N CYS A 94 -12.09 4.82 -2.41
CA CYS A 94 -13.18 5.75 -2.67
C CYS A 94 -13.73 6.37 -1.39
N ALA A 95 -13.93 5.59 -0.31
CA ALA A 95 -14.38 6.10 0.97
C ALA A 95 -13.33 7.00 1.66
N SER A 96 -12.04 6.81 1.35
CA SER A 96 -10.97 7.64 1.88
C SER A 96 -11.02 9.09 1.39
N ALA A 97 -11.54 9.33 0.18
CA ALA A 97 -11.58 10.66 -0.45
C ALA A 97 -12.45 11.70 0.29
N PRO A 98 -13.73 11.42 0.63
CA PRO A 98 -14.54 12.37 1.39
C PRO A 98 -14.01 12.59 2.82
N LEU A 99 -13.40 11.58 3.43
CA LEU A 99 -12.76 11.71 4.74
C LEU A 99 -11.52 12.63 4.67
N ALA A 100 -10.67 12.43 3.67
CA ALA A 100 -9.50 13.27 3.42
C ALA A 100 -9.93 14.73 3.15
N ALA A 101 -10.91 14.93 2.26
CA ALA A 101 -11.46 16.25 1.96
C ALA A 101 -11.99 16.96 3.22
N SER A 102 -12.77 16.25 4.04
CA SER A 102 -13.28 16.77 5.30
C SER A 102 -12.16 17.15 6.28
N SER A 103 -11.10 16.35 6.38
CA SER A 103 -9.97 16.66 7.27
C SER A 103 -9.16 17.89 6.85
N ARG A 104 -9.30 18.31 5.58
CA ARG A 104 -8.71 19.52 5.00
C ARG A 104 -9.69 20.69 4.91
N SER A 105 -10.88 20.56 5.51
CA SER A 105 -11.96 21.56 5.47
C SER A 105 -12.47 21.88 4.05
N PHE A 106 -12.33 20.93 3.11
CA PHE A 106 -12.98 21.04 1.81
C PHE A 106 -14.46 20.68 1.89
N GLY A 107 -15.25 21.21 0.95
CA GLY A 107 -16.70 20.94 0.91
C GLY A 107 -17.00 19.49 0.54
N LYS A 108 -18.10 18.95 1.10
CA LYS A 108 -18.57 17.56 0.89
C LYS A 108 -18.55 17.13 -0.59
N ARG A 109 -19.05 17.97 -1.48
CA ARG A 109 -19.10 17.73 -2.93
C ARG A 109 -17.73 17.46 -3.55
N VAL A 110 -16.67 18.09 -3.04
CA VAL A 110 -15.29 17.87 -3.53
C VAL A 110 -14.84 16.44 -3.20
N GLY A 111 -15.13 15.98 -1.99
CA GLY A 111 -14.82 14.62 -1.56
C GLY A 111 -15.59 13.54 -2.32
N GLU A 112 -16.89 13.78 -2.55
CA GLU A 112 -17.74 12.88 -3.34
C GLU A 112 -17.28 12.82 -4.79
N GLU A 113 -17.00 13.96 -5.41
CA GLU A 113 -16.46 14.01 -6.77
C GLU A 113 -15.13 13.26 -6.87
N ALA A 114 -14.21 13.46 -5.93
CA ALA A 114 -12.94 12.75 -5.90
C ALA A 114 -13.14 11.22 -5.78
N ALA A 115 -14.10 10.77 -4.98
CA ALA A 115 -14.44 9.35 -4.89
C ALA A 115 -14.97 8.79 -6.23
N TYR A 116 -15.87 9.52 -6.90
CA TYR A 116 -16.39 9.12 -8.22
C TYR A 116 -15.28 9.06 -9.28
N GLN A 117 -14.38 10.04 -9.28
CA GLN A 117 -13.25 10.06 -10.21
C GLN A 117 -12.26 8.92 -9.94
N ALA A 118 -12.02 8.56 -8.68
CA ALA A 118 -11.19 7.41 -8.32
C ALA A 118 -11.79 6.09 -8.86
N ALA A 119 -13.08 5.86 -8.62
CA ALA A 119 -13.79 4.68 -9.15
C ALA A 119 -13.82 4.65 -10.68
N ALA A 120 -14.09 5.79 -11.32
CA ALA A 120 -14.12 5.90 -12.78
C ALA A 120 -12.74 5.64 -13.39
N SER A 121 -11.69 6.19 -12.80
CA SER A 121 -10.30 5.98 -13.24
C SER A 121 -9.90 4.51 -13.13
N TYR A 122 -10.22 3.87 -12.00
CA TYR A 122 -9.99 2.43 -11.82
C TYR A 122 -10.66 1.61 -12.92
N ARG A 123 -11.96 1.83 -13.16
CA ARG A 123 -12.71 1.12 -14.21
C ARG A 123 -12.10 1.32 -15.60
N THR A 124 -11.78 2.56 -15.96
CA THR A 124 -11.20 2.88 -17.28
C THR A 124 -9.85 2.20 -17.45
N HIS A 125 -8.98 2.28 -16.45
CA HIS A 125 -7.65 1.71 -16.54
C HIS A 125 -7.68 0.18 -16.57
N MET A 126 -8.57 -0.47 -15.80
CA MET A 126 -8.77 -1.91 -15.89
C MET A 126 -9.24 -2.35 -17.29
N HIS A 127 -10.10 -1.56 -17.94
CA HIS A 127 -10.54 -1.83 -19.31
C HIS A 127 -9.38 -1.71 -20.32
N GLU A 128 -8.47 -0.75 -20.14
CA GLU A 128 -7.27 -0.60 -20.97
C GLU A 128 -6.29 -1.76 -20.75
N LEU A 129 -5.96 -2.07 -19.50
CA LEU A 129 -5.02 -3.12 -19.13
C LEU A 129 -5.51 -4.52 -19.53
N ALA A 130 -6.82 -4.74 -19.65
CA ALA A 130 -7.38 -6.01 -20.13
C ALA A 130 -6.93 -6.38 -21.55
N ALA A 131 -6.48 -5.41 -22.36
CA ALA A 131 -5.96 -5.65 -23.69
C ALA A 131 -4.44 -5.98 -23.70
N TYR A 132 -3.76 -5.87 -22.57
CA TYR A 132 -2.30 -5.98 -22.48
C TYR A 132 -1.87 -7.38 -22.00
N SER A 133 -0.71 -7.82 -22.47
CA SER A 133 -0.04 -9.01 -21.92
C SER A 133 0.51 -8.73 -20.51
N PRO A 134 0.76 -9.76 -19.68
CA PRO A 134 1.33 -9.57 -18.34
C PRO A 134 2.63 -8.75 -18.32
N LEU A 135 3.48 -8.91 -19.33
CA LEU A 135 4.72 -8.14 -19.44
C LEU A 135 4.47 -6.67 -19.78
N GLN A 136 3.48 -6.38 -20.64
CA GLN A 136 3.07 -5.01 -20.93
C GLN A 136 2.44 -4.33 -19.72
N ILE A 137 1.65 -5.07 -18.93
CA ILE A 137 1.11 -4.58 -17.65
C ILE A 137 2.25 -4.28 -16.68
N TRP A 138 3.24 -5.17 -16.56
CA TRP A 138 4.41 -4.97 -15.70
C TRP A 138 5.22 -3.72 -16.05
N TYR A 139 5.32 -3.38 -17.34
CA TYR A 139 5.98 -2.16 -17.81
C TYR A 139 5.04 -0.96 -17.96
N SER A 140 3.76 -1.10 -17.60
CA SER A 140 2.84 0.03 -17.58
C SER A 140 3.19 0.92 -16.39
N HIS A 141 3.26 2.22 -16.62
CA HIS A 141 3.54 3.21 -15.58
C HIS A 141 2.57 4.36 -15.74
N VAL A 142 2.10 4.90 -14.62
CA VAL A 142 1.34 6.15 -14.61
C VAL A 142 2.35 7.30 -14.73
N ASP A 143 2.40 7.94 -15.89
CA ASP A 143 3.26 9.11 -16.09
C ASP A 143 2.69 10.33 -15.34
N VAL A 144 3.27 10.63 -14.19
CA VAL A 144 2.94 11.79 -13.36
C VAL A 144 3.82 13.00 -13.63
N ARG A 145 4.64 13.02 -14.69
CA ARG A 145 5.52 14.16 -15.00
C ARG A 145 4.81 15.49 -15.26
N GLY A 146 3.47 15.53 -15.24
CA GLY A 146 2.67 16.76 -15.21
C GLY A 146 1.94 17.07 -13.89
N MET A 147 1.82 16.12 -12.95
CA MET A 147 0.94 16.24 -11.77
C MET A 147 1.67 16.67 -10.49
N LEU A 148 2.97 16.39 -10.37
CA LEU A 148 3.70 16.52 -9.10
C LEU A 148 5.00 17.33 -9.27
N ALA A 149 4.86 18.63 -9.55
CA ALA A 149 6.00 19.56 -9.53
C ALA A 149 6.27 20.15 -8.13
N ARG A 150 5.55 19.74 -7.06
CA ARG A 150 5.61 20.42 -5.75
C ARG A 150 5.37 19.53 -4.51
N GLU A 151 6.00 18.36 -4.40
CA GLU A 151 5.96 17.64 -3.11
C GLU A 151 7.15 16.69 -2.88
N LEU A 152 8.37 17.10 -3.28
CA LEU A 152 9.58 16.27 -3.21
C LEU A 152 10.56 16.67 -2.11
N THR A 153 10.06 17.01 -0.93
CA THR A 153 10.91 17.29 0.24
C THR A 153 10.35 16.71 1.52
N SER A 154 9.84 15.48 1.50
CA SER A 154 9.61 14.75 2.75
C SER A 154 10.88 13.99 3.12
N PRO A 155 11.58 14.32 4.23
CA PRO A 155 12.79 13.63 4.68
C PRO A 155 12.47 12.28 5.35
N GLN A 156 11.42 11.58 4.91
CA GLN A 156 10.92 10.34 5.53
C GLN A 156 11.75 9.08 5.16
N TYR A 157 12.74 9.20 4.28
CA TYR A 157 13.50 8.07 3.74
C TYR A 157 14.99 8.04 4.13
N ALA A 158 15.42 8.85 5.10
CA ALA A 158 16.83 9.20 5.29
C ALA A 158 17.56 8.51 6.46
N THR A 159 17.06 7.41 7.01
CA THR A 159 17.82 6.64 8.01
C THR A 159 17.85 5.16 7.64
N HIS A 160 18.94 4.77 6.96
CA HIS A 160 19.32 3.38 6.77
C HIS A 160 19.83 2.82 8.11
N VAL A 161 18.91 2.37 8.96
CA VAL A 161 19.27 1.60 10.16
C VAL A 161 19.30 0.14 9.76
N LYS A 162 20.44 -0.52 9.99
CA LYS A 162 20.55 -1.96 9.75
C LYS A 162 19.68 -2.70 10.77
N PRO A 163 18.79 -3.60 10.33
CA PRO A 163 17.98 -4.42 11.22
C PRO A 163 18.86 -5.41 12.01
N THR A 164 18.31 -5.92 13.10
CA THR A 164 18.91 -7.06 13.81
C THR A 164 18.79 -8.34 12.98
N GLN A 165 19.63 -9.35 13.27
CA GLN A 165 19.54 -10.64 12.56
C GLN A 165 18.14 -11.28 12.71
N GLU A 166 17.53 -11.17 13.89
CA GLU A 166 16.17 -11.66 14.14
C GLU A 166 15.14 -10.95 13.23
N HIS A 167 15.25 -9.62 13.09
CA HIS A 167 14.37 -8.85 12.21
C HIS A 167 14.58 -9.22 10.73
N GLU A 168 15.80 -9.49 10.30
CA GLU A 168 16.08 -9.98 8.94
C GLU A 168 15.46 -11.37 8.68
N ASP A 169 15.58 -12.28 9.64
CA ASP A 169 15.03 -13.64 9.52
C ASP A 169 13.49 -13.59 9.43
N VAL A 170 12.85 -12.72 10.23
CA VAL A 170 11.41 -12.44 10.14
C VAL A 170 11.06 -11.86 8.77
N ALA A 171 11.80 -10.86 8.28
CA ALA A 171 11.55 -10.23 6.99
C ALA A 171 11.65 -11.25 5.83
N ARG A 172 12.68 -12.10 5.82
CA ARG A 172 12.84 -13.19 4.84
C ARG A 172 11.69 -14.18 4.89
N SER A 173 11.27 -14.58 6.10
CA SER A 173 10.11 -15.47 6.27
C SER A 173 8.83 -14.84 5.73
N THR A 174 8.61 -13.55 5.98
CA THR A 174 7.44 -12.81 5.48
C THR A 174 7.45 -12.70 3.96
N ILE A 175 8.58 -12.36 3.33
CA ILE A 175 8.71 -12.33 1.86
C ILE A 175 8.38 -13.71 1.26
N HIS A 176 8.87 -14.79 1.88
CA HIS A 176 8.59 -16.14 1.43
C HIS A 176 7.09 -16.48 1.50
N LYS A 177 6.43 -16.18 2.62
CA LYS A 177 4.99 -16.39 2.79
C LYS A 177 4.18 -15.55 1.80
N TYR A 178 4.54 -14.28 1.62
CA TYR A 178 3.91 -13.39 0.63
C TYR A 178 4.02 -13.95 -0.78
N ARG A 179 5.21 -14.43 -1.17
CA ARG A 179 5.41 -15.09 -2.46
C ARG A 179 4.44 -16.27 -2.67
N GLU A 180 4.11 -17.03 -1.63
CA GLU A 180 3.18 -18.17 -1.70
C GLU A 180 1.73 -17.74 -1.92
N THR A 181 1.35 -16.50 -1.60
CA THR A 181 0.00 -15.98 -1.83
C THR A 181 -0.19 -15.40 -3.23
N LEU A 182 0.91 -15.08 -3.93
CA LEU A 182 0.86 -14.48 -5.27
C LEU A 182 0.34 -15.43 -6.34
N MET A 183 -0.37 -14.86 -7.32
CA MET A 183 -0.76 -15.56 -8.54
C MET A 183 0.47 -16.08 -9.31
N PRO A 184 0.37 -17.21 -10.04
CA PRO A 184 1.52 -17.85 -10.67
C PRO A 184 2.38 -16.94 -11.56
N HIS A 185 1.75 -16.08 -12.36
CA HIS A 185 2.46 -15.18 -13.27
C HIS A 185 3.19 -14.05 -12.52
N VAL A 186 2.63 -13.52 -11.43
CA VAL A 186 3.27 -12.50 -10.58
C VAL A 186 4.42 -13.14 -9.78
N ARG A 187 4.19 -14.34 -9.25
CA ARG A 187 5.23 -15.12 -8.55
C ARG A 187 6.45 -15.35 -9.44
N MET A 188 6.23 -15.72 -10.70
CA MET A 188 7.30 -15.93 -11.67
C MET A 188 8.13 -14.66 -11.92
N LEU A 189 7.50 -13.48 -11.92
CA LEU A 189 8.21 -12.20 -12.02
C LEU A 189 8.99 -11.90 -10.74
N LEU A 190 8.37 -12.07 -9.57
CA LEU A 190 9.03 -11.87 -8.27
C LEU A 190 10.24 -12.81 -8.09
N ASP A 191 10.17 -14.05 -8.59
CA ASP A 191 11.24 -15.06 -8.54
C ASP A 191 12.54 -14.64 -9.25
N ARG A 192 12.46 -13.63 -10.13
CA ARG A 192 13.63 -13.07 -10.79
C ARG A 192 14.46 -12.19 -9.86
N TYR A 193 13.88 -11.77 -8.73
CA TYR A 193 14.51 -10.88 -7.76
C TYR A 193 14.93 -11.64 -6.50
N HIS A 194 15.99 -11.17 -5.85
CA HIS A 194 16.42 -11.69 -4.57
C HIS A 194 16.83 -10.55 -3.64
N PRO A 195 16.47 -10.61 -2.34
CA PRO A 195 16.82 -9.56 -1.39
C PRO A 195 18.32 -9.60 -1.08
N VAL A 196 18.99 -8.48 -1.33
CA VAL A 196 20.44 -8.28 -1.11
C VAL A 196 20.73 -7.54 0.19
N GLU A 197 19.86 -6.60 0.59
CA GLU A 197 20.04 -5.79 1.80
C GLU A 197 18.69 -5.45 2.44
N PHE A 198 18.67 -5.27 3.76
CA PHE A 198 17.49 -4.92 4.54
C PHE A 198 17.73 -3.66 5.38
N PHE A 199 16.67 -2.87 5.58
CA PHE A 199 16.70 -1.62 6.36
C PHE A 199 15.45 -1.51 7.23
N GLU A 200 15.59 -1.03 8.48
CA GLU A 200 14.42 -0.64 9.27
C GLU A 200 13.81 0.65 8.74
N HIS A 201 12.48 0.72 8.68
CA HIS A 201 11.76 1.87 8.11
C HIS A 201 10.74 2.46 9.10
N PRO A 202 10.64 3.80 9.21
CA PRO A 202 9.59 4.44 10.00
C PRO A 202 8.19 4.11 9.48
N VAL A 203 7.26 3.89 10.40
CA VAL A 203 5.90 3.42 10.09
C VAL A 203 4.86 4.53 9.95
N GLY A 204 3.89 4.30 9.05
CA GLY A 204 2.62 5.03 8.97
C GLY A 204 1.73 4.82 10.21
N VAL A 205 0.61 5.56 10.29
CA VAL A 205 -0.29 5.52 11.46
C VAL A 205 -0.87 4.12 11.72
N GLY A 206 -1.20 3.37 10.66
CA GLY A 206 -1.73 2.01 10.75
C GLY A 206 -0.70 1.00 11.26
N SER A 207 0.58 1.23 10.96
CA SER A 207 1.67 0.28 11.22
C SER A 207 2.45 0.59 12.51
N ILE A 208 2.01 1.57 13.31
CA ILE A 208 2.62 1.85 14.61
C ILE A 208 2.58 0.62 15.52
N GLY A 209 3.75 0.19 15.96
CA GLY A 209 3.93 -1.00 16.79
C GLY A 209 4.11 -2.30 16.02
N LEU A 210 4.19 -2.26 14.68
CA LEU A 210 4.66 -3.35 13.82
C LEU A 210 6.16 -3.22 13.57
N LEU A 211 6.81 -4.36 13.32
CA LEU A 211 8.16 -4.40 12.78
C LEU A 211 8.09 -4.13 11.27
N THR A 212 8.71 -3.05 10.80
CA THR A 212 8.75 -2.70 9.38
C THR A 212 10.18 -2.68 8.86
N VAL A 213 10.41 -3.51 7.86
CA VAL A 213 11.71 -3.69 7.20
C VAL A 213 11.51 -3.54 5.69
N VAL A 214 12.37 -2.75 5.05
CA VAL A 214 12.46 -2.62 3.59
C VAL A 214 13.58 -3.50 3.09
N ALA A 215 13.30 -4.32 2.06
CA ALA A 215 14.31 -5.14 1.39
C ALA A 215 14.68 -4.52 0.04
N HIS A 216 15.97 -4.25 -0.17
CA HIS A 216 16.51 -3.98 -1.50
C HIS A 216 16.69 -5.31 -2.22
N CYS A 217 16.09 -5.45 -3.39
CA CYS A 217 16.11 -6.68 -4.18
C CYS A 217 16.75 -6.42 -5.55
N GLU A 218 17.66 -7.29 -5.94
CA GLU A 218 18.31 -7.24 -7.25
C GLU A 218 17.80 -8.37 -8.15
N ALA A 219 17.69 -8.09 -9.45
CA ALA A 219 17.43 -9.13 -10.43
C ALA A 219 18.65 -10.07 -10.50
N ARG A 220 18.42 -11.37 -10.66
CA ARG A 220 19.52 -12.32 -10.87
C ARG A 220 20.25 -11.98 -12.18
N GLU A 221 21.52 -11.59 -12.10
CA GLU A 221 22.36 -11.38 -13.30
C GLU A 221 22.45 -12.67 -14.11
N GLY A 222 22.08 -12.62 -15.40
CA GLY A 222 22.24 -13.76 -16.33
C GLY A 222 21.12 -14.00 -17.33
N GLU A 223 19.97 -13.33 -17.21
CA GLU A 223 18.93 -13.38 -18.25
C GLU A 223 18.60 -11.97 -18.72
N SER A 224 19.40 -11.48 -19.67
CA SER A 224 18.92 -10.44 -20.58
C SER A 224 17.74 -10.98 -21.38
N LEU A 225 16.74 -10.13 -21.64
CA LEU A 225 15.65 -10.37 -22.58
C LEU A 225 16.18 -10.77 -23.97
#